data_AF-I0X9K7-F1
#
_entry.id   AF-I0X9K7-F1
#
_cell.length_a   1.000
_cell.length_b   1.000
_cell.length_c   1.000
_cell.angle_alpha   90.00
_cell.angle_beta   90.00
_cell.angle_gamma   90.00
#
_symmetry.space_group_name_H-M   'P 1'
#
loop_
_entity.id
_entity.type
_entity.pdbx_description
1 polymer ?
#
loop_
_entity_poly.entity_id
_entity_poly.type
_entity_poly.pdbx_seq_one_letter_code
_entity_poly.pdbx_strand_id
1 'polypeptide(L)'
;MKMARCFLITGFLLTIRLSVFALDYSSVTSALSDVFYTRIDQNEGTTTFRSLLIPFGGRTESLGSAYTGFCDDVSYLQFNPAAGSIQNQTQLALYHNQWIADSKMETIAFTTRKTNFSLGSFLSCFYVPFTEYNLFGDRVAGSYYTETVGGINASYNFLAGYNFKGLALGMTIKGGWRGMPDYTDNDTNSLIEGSGLEQSALAVMADVGLMLQFNFLKFYSSRDANVRFGLSVMNLGAAFTGFGSSKGIVLDDALPTILAGGLSLKFIKPITISVDVKIPVNLQTGTFYMLNESLGIEVQFTKFLSFLTGFQIKGATPAFSTGFEFEVFKLRLNFNYTLDFTSSFNPFNRVSIGAKILFGDNGRSKVQEQIDLLYREGLALYSQGKWQEAIDVWNEVLKINKRYDPARLGIESAQSEIEMFRKIKESLKFE
;
A
#
# COMPACT_ATOMS: atom_id res chain seq x y z
N MET A 1 24.29 43.31 -22.55
CA MET A 1 24.82 41.92 -22.52
C MET A 1 23.91 40.87 -21.87
N LYS A 2 22.97 41.21 -20.96
CA LYS A 2 22.03 40.22 -20.38
C LYS A 2 20.80 39.90 -21.25
N MET A 3 20.24 40.87 -22.00
CA MET A 3 19.11 40.61 -22.92
C MET A 3 19.47 39.72 -24.13
N ALA A 4 20.70 39.83 -24.65
CA ALA A 4 21.14 39.04 -25.80
C ALA A 4 21.27 37.53 -25.48
N ARG A 5 21.53 37.17 -24.22
CA ARG A 5 21.58 35.76 -23.79
C ARG A 5 20.19 35.14 -23.64
N CYS A 6 19.17 35.90 -23.22
CA CYS A 6 17.80 35.40 -23.21
C CYS A 6 17.29 35.14 -24.63
N PHE A 7 17.50 36.06 -25.59
CA PHE A 7 17.07 35.86 -26.98
C PHE A 7 17.74 34.67 -27.67
N LEU A 8 19.00 34.36 -27.32
CA LEU A 8 19.71 33.20 -27.84
C LEU A 8 19.16 31.87 -27.27
N ILE A 9 18.70 31.85 -26.02
CA ILE A 9 18.07 30.66 -25.41
C ILE A 9 16.66 30.47 -25.95
N THR A 10 15.88 31.54 -26.13
CA THR A 10 14.55 31.46 -26.75
C THR A 10 14.62 31.05 -28.24
N GLY A 11 15.63 31.53 -28.96
CA GLY A 11 15.89 31.13 -30.36
C GLY A 11 16.39 29.67 -30.49
N PHE A 12 17.17 29.19 -29.53
CA PHE A 12 17.61 27.79 -29.49
C PHE A 12 16.47 26.82 -29.16
N LEU A 13 15.53 27.22 -28.29
CA LEU A 13 14.32 26.43 -27.99
C LEU A 13 13.30 26.42 -29.15
N LEU A 14 13.25 27.47 -29.97
CA LEU A 14 12.38 27.56 -31.15
C LEU A 14 12.92 26.81 -32.39
N THR A 15 14.18 26.37 -32.38
CA THR A 15 14.84 25.70 -33.51
C THR A 15 15.07 24.20 -33.31
N ILE A 16 14.73 23.66 -32.13
CA ILE A 16 14.62 22.21 -31.93
C ILE A 16 13.34 21.74 -32.62
N ARG A 17 13.43 21.50 -33.93
CA ARG A 17 12.52 20.56 -34.60
C ARG A 17 12.89 19.16 -34.14
N LEU A 18 12.37 18.76 -32.99
CA LEU A 18 12.24 17.33 -32.70
C LEU A 18 11.29 16.78 -33.75
N SER A 19 11.84 16.05 -34.72
CA SER A 19 11.08 15.17 -35.59
C SER A 19 10.39 14.15 -34.69
N VAL A 20 9.17 14.46 -34.24
CA VAL A 20 8.29 13.50 -33.58
C VAL A 20 7.87 12.54 -34.68
N PHE A 21 8.69 11.51 -34.90
CA PHE A 21 8.25 10.38 -35.70
C PHE A 21 7.00 9.82 -35.03
N ALA A 22 5.93 9.62 -35.79
CA ALA A 22 4.84 8.76 -35.38
C ALA A 22 5.44 7.36 -35.21
N LEU A 23 5.80 7.00 -33.98
CA LEU A 23 6.25 5.66 -33.65
C LEU A 23 5.05 4.74 -33.82
N ASP A 24 5.08 3.90 -34.86
CA ASP A 24 4.17 2.79 -35.01
C ASP A 24 4.57 1.71 -33.99
N TYR A 25 3.87 1.71 -32.85
CA TYR A 25 4.14 0.78 -31.75
C TYR A 25 3.51 -0.61 -31.97
N SER A 26 2.80 -0.83 -33.09
CA SER A 26 2.12 -2.11 -33.36
C SER A 26 3.06 -3.33 -33.36
N SER A 27 4.30 -3.15 -33.83
CA SER A 27 5.34 -4.19 -33.81
C SER A 27 5.83 -4.52 -32.40
N VAL A 28 5.85 -3.54 -31.50
CA VAL A 28 6.23 -3.73 -30.09
C VAL A 28 5.10 -4.41 -29.34
N THR A 29 3.85 -3.98 -29.56
CA THR A 29 2.67 -4.58 -28.93
C THR A 29 2.48 -6.04 -29.37
N SER A 30 2.68 -6.36 -30.65
CA SER A 30 2.61 -7.74 -31.16
C SER A 30 3.74 -8.62 -30.59
N ALA A 31 4.99 -8.15 -30.60
CA ALA A 31 6.10 -8.90 -30.01
C ALA A 31 5.91 -9.15 -28.50
N LEU A 32 5.38 -8.17 -27.75
CA LEU A 32 5.06 -8.34 -26.34
C LEU A 32 3.89 -9.32 -26.16
N SER A 33 2.84 -9.22 -26.98
CA SER A 33 1.73 -10.18 -26.96
C SER A 33 2.22 -11.61 -27.16
N ASP A 34 3.15 -11.85 -28.08
CA ASP A 34 3.74 -13.17 -28.31
C ASP A 34 4.55 -13.66 -27.10
N VAL A 35 5.34 -12.78 -26.47
CA VAL A 35 6.13 -13.11 -25.27
C VAL A 35 5.24 -13.48 -24.08
N PHE A 36 4.10 -12.80 -23.93
CA PHE A 36 3.20 -12.99 -22.79
C PHE A 36 1.99 -13.88 -23.10
N TYR A 37 1.87 -14.42 -24.32
CA TYR A 37 0.74 -15.27 -24.74
C TYR A 37 0.52 -16.48 -23.82
N THR A 38 1.61 -17.11 -23.36
CA THR A 38 1.53 -18.27 -22.44
C THR A 38 1.06 -17.90 -21.03
N ARG A 39 0.89 -16.61 -20.74
CA ARG A 39 0.37 -16.09 -19.46
C ARG A 39 -1.11 -15.70 -19.54
N ILE A 40 -1.80 -15.92 -20.67
CA ILE A 40 -3.26 -15.70 -20.77
C ILE A 40 -3.97 -16.70 -19.86
N ASP A 41 -4.81 -16.20 -18.96
CA ASP A 41 -5.60 -17.01 -18.05
C ASP A 41 -7.02 -17.23 -18.59
N GLN A 42 -7.44 -18.49 -18.69
CA GLN A 42 -8.77 -18.86 -19.19
C GLN A 42 -9.90 -18.52 -18.21
N ASN A 43 -9.58 -18.32 -16.93
CA ASN A 43 -10.56 -18.01 -15.89
C ASN A 43 -10.79 -16.51 -15.71
N GLU A 44 -10.04 -15.66 -16.41
CA GLU A 44 -10.19 -14.21 -16.35
C GLU A 44 -11.65 -13.78 -16.57
N GLY A 45 -12.10 -12.82 -15.76
CA GLY A 45 -13.44 -12.26 -15.86
C GLY A 45 -14.53 -12.99 -15.08
N THR A 46 -14.24 -14.11 -14.41
CA THR A 46 -15.21 -14.90 -13.62
C THR A 46 -15.40 -14.42 -12.17
N THR A 47 -15.04 -13.16 -11.88
CA THR A 47 -15.23 -12.51 -10.57
C THR A 47 -16.05 -11.23 -10.67
N THR A 48 -16.83 -10.96 -9.63
CA THR A 48 -17.59 -9.71 -9.43
C THR A 48 -16.75 -8.64 -8.70
N PHE A 49 -17.32 -7.45 -8.46
CA PHE A 49 -16.70 -6.33 -7.72
C PHE A 49 -15.27 -6.02 -8.19
N ARG A 50 -15.12 -5.68 -9.47
CA ARG A 50 -13.79 -5.50 -10.10
C ARG A 50 -13.05 -4.30 -9.54
N SER A 51 -13.73 -3.34 -8.90
CA SER A 51 -13.07 -2.24 -8.18
C SER A 51 -12.12 -2.72 -7.07
N LEU A 52 -12.30 -3.93 -6.54
CA LEU A 52 -11.40 -4.51 -5.54
C LEU A 52 -10.01 -4.87 -6.10
N LEU A 53 -9.89 -5.01 -7.42
CA LEU A 53 -8.61 -5.24 -8.12
C LEU A 53 -7.87 -3.93 -8.39
N ILE A 54 -8.52 -2.80 -8.13
CA ILE A 54 -8.06 -1.48 -8.46
C ILE A 54 -7.46 -0.84 -7.19
N PRO A 55 -6.16 -0.47 -7.21
CA PRO A 55 -5.55 0.15 -6.05
C PRO A 55 -6.06 1.59 -5.87
N PHE A 56 -6.07 2.09 -4.63
CA PHE A 56 -6.47 3.47 -4.31
C PHE A 56 -5.79 4.50 -5.21
N GLY A 57 -4.52 4.26 -5.54
CA GLY A 57 -3.75 5.11 -6.42
C GLY A 57 -2.47 5.65 -5.79
N GLY A 58 -1.96 6.69 -6.43
CA GLY A 58 -0.75 7.40 -6.05
C GLY A 58 0.47 6.48 -5.91
N ARG A 59 0.96 6.35 -4.67
CA ARG A 59 2.20 5.63 -4.34
C ARG A 59 2.14 4.16 -4.74
N THR A 60 1.00 3.52 -4.52
CA THR A 60 0.81 2.08 -4.80
C THR A 60 0.87 1.78 -6.29
N GLU A 61 0.22 2.59 -7.11
CA GLU A 61 0.30 2.54 -8.57
C GLU A 61 1.73 2.83 -9.05
N SER A 62 2.41 3.84 -8.50
CA SER A 62 3.77 4.19 -8.88
C SER A 62 4.79 3.05 -8.69
N LEU A 63 4.51 2.16 -7.74
CA LEU A 63 5.34 1.00 -7.41
C LEU A 63 4.85 -0.29 -8.10
N GLY A 64 4.03 -0.19 -9.15
CA GLY A 64 3.50 -1.35 -9.86
C GLY A 64 2.65 -2.26 -8.97
N SER A 65 2.02 -1.70 -7.93
CA SER A 65 1.31 -2.45 -6.89
C SER A 65 2.17 -3.44 -6.08
N ALA A 66 3.50 -3.32 -6.07
CA ALA A 66 4.40 -4.10 -5.20
C ALA A 66 4.41 -3.49 -3.79
N TYR A 67 3.37 -3.78 -3.00
CA TYR A 67 3.08 -3.04 -1.78
C TYR A 67 2.79 -3.90 -0.55
N THR A 68 2.50 -5.18 -0.67
CA THR A 68 2.13 -6.10 0.44
C THR A 68 3.19 -6.15 1.53
N GLY A 69 4.47 -6.16 1.16
CA GLY A 69 5.60 -6.09 2.11
C GLY A 69 5.98 -4.66 2.52
N PHE A 70 5.68 -3.66 1.67
CA PHE A 70 6.12 -2.29 1.89
C PHE A 70 5.22 -1.50 2.84
N CYS A 71 3.92 -1.40 2.50
CA CYS A 71 2.81 -0.84 3.30
C CYS A 71 3.22 0.27 4.29
N ASP A 72 3.89 1.32 3.83
CA ASP A 72 4.42 2.40 4.69
C ASP A 72 3.52 3.63 4.82
N ASP A 73 2.32 3.56 4.23
CA ASP A 73 1.27 4.57 4.31
C ASP A 73 -0.14 3.96 4.44
N VAL A 74 -1.16 4.82 4.54
CA VAL A 74 -2.58 4.45 4.66
C VAL A 74 -3.11 3.49 3.57
N SER A 75 -2.45 3.39 2.42
CA SER A 75 -2.85 2.44 1.38
C SER A 75 -2.65 0.98 1.78
N TYR A 76 -2.00 0.70 2.93
CA TYR A 76 -1.97 -0.64 3.50
C TYR A 76 -3.36 -1.27 3.68
N LEU A 77 -4.41 -0.45 3.83
CA LEU A 77 -5.80 -0.89 4.02
C LEU A 77 -6.32 -1.78 2.88
N GLN A 78 -5.72 -1.68 1.69
CA GLN A 78 -6.05 -2.51 0.52
C GLN A 78 -5.06 -3.65 0.24
N PHE A 79 -3.93 -3.72 0.94
CA PHE A 79 -2.84 -4.66 0.62
C PHE A 79 -2.49 -5.57 1.80
N ASN A 80 -2.18 -5.00 2.96
CA ASN A 80 -1.83 -5.77 4.15
C ASN A 80 -2.37 -5.09 5.43
N PRO A 81 -3.51 -5.56 5.95
CA PRO A 81 -4.15 -5.05 7.16
C PRO A 81 -3.24 -4.94 8.39
N ALA A 82 -2.18 -5.77 8.50
CA ALA A 82 -1.27 -5.75 9.64
C ALA A 82 -0.45 -4.47 9.74
N ALA A 83 -0.21 -3.80 8.61
CA ALA A 83 0.74 -2.71 8.58
C ALA A 83 0.25 -1.44 9.31
N GLY A 84 -1.04 -1.36 9.66
CA GLY A 84 -1.58 -0.26 10.46
C GLY A 84 -0.82 -0.05 11.77
N SER A 85 -0.48 -1.14 12.45
CA SER A 85 0.22 -1.16 13.74
C SER A 85 1.70 -0.82 13.63
N ILE A 86 2.22 -0.62 12.42
CA ILE A 86 3.60 -0.21 12.17
C ILE A 86 3.69 1.16 11.49
N GLN A 87 2.56 1.81 11.18
CA GLN A 87 2.54 3.14 10.57
C GLN A 87 3.27 4.18 11.42
N ASN A 88 3.98 5.08 10.75
CA ASN A 88 4.75 6.14 11.41
C ASN A 88 3.86 7.30 11.87
N GLN A 89 2.80 7.59 11.12
CA GLN A 89 1.96 8.76 11.34
C GLN A 89 0.49 8.42 11.17
N THR A 90 -0.36 9.19 11.84
CA THR A 90 -1.79 9.32 11.58
C THR A 90 -1.96 10.07 10.26
N GLN A 91 -2.77 9.53 9.36
CA GLN A 91 -2.92 10.02 7.99
C GLN A 91 -4.40 10.10 7.61
N LEU A 92 -4.78 11.16 6.90
CA LEU A 92 -5.99 11.22 6.08
C LEU A 92 -5.55 11.37 4.63
N ALA A 93 -6.05 10.54 3.74
CA ALA A 93 -5.71 10.57 2.33
C ALA A 93 -6.94 10.66 1.46
N LEU A 94 -6.79 11.38 0.36
CA LEU A 94 -7.71 11.44 -0.76
C LEU A 94 -6.95 10.97 -2.00
N TYR A 95 -7.61 10.12 -2.79
CA TYR A 95 -7.07 9.64 -4.05
C TYR A 95 -8.09 9.85 -5.15
N HIS A 96 -7.59 10.28 -6.30
CA HIS A 96 -8.30 10.32 -7.56
C HIS A 96 -7.54 9.44 -8.54
N ASN A 97 -8.24 8.50 -9.16
CA ASN A 97 -7.65 7.62 -10.16
C ASN A 97 -8.54 7.60 -11.40
N GLN A 98 -7.93 7.85 -12.56
CA GLN A 98 -8.61 7.94 -13.84
C GLN A 98 -8.03 6.90 -14.80
N TRP A 99 -8.94 6.13 -15.41
CA TRP A 99 -8.66 5.06 -16.35
C TRP A 99 -9.31 5.29 -17.72
N ILE A 100 -9.15 4.29 -18.60
CA ILE A 100 -9.78 4.18 -19.92
C ILE A 100 -11.30 4.32 -19.81
N ALA A 101 -11.93 4.85 -20.87
CA ALA A 101 -13.37 5.02 -21.02
C ALA A 101 -14.01 5.88 -19.91
N ASP A 102 -13.29 6.93 -19.47
CA ASP A 102 -13.73 7.87 -18.44
C ASP A 102 -14.09 7.21 -17.09
N SER A 103 -13.60 5.99 -16.86
CA SER A 103 -13.76 5.30 -15.59
C SER A 103 -12.89 5.93 -14.51
N LYS A 104 -13.48 6.13 -13.34
CA LYS A 104 -12.85 6.87 -12.25
C LYS A 104 -13.07 6.17 -10.92
N MET A 105 -12.09 6.32 -10.04
CA MET A 105 -12.19 5.88 -8.66
C MET A 105 -11.76 7.00 -7.72
N GLU A 106 -12.67 7.41 -6.84
CA GLU A 106 -12.36 8.30 -5.72
C GLU A 106 -12.18 7.47 -4.46
N THR A 107 -11.19 7.80 -3.65
CA THR A 107 -11.02 7.16 -2.34
C THR A 107 -10.72 8.19 -1.26
N ILE A 108 -11.37 8.03 -0.11
CA ILE A 108 -10.97 8.65 1.16
C ILE A 108 -10.52 7.55 2.13
N ALA A 109 -9.36 7.75 2.77
CA ALA A 109 -8.81 6.77 3.70
C ALA A 109 -8.20 7.45 4.93
N PHE A 110 -8.37 6.85 6.09
CA PHE A 110 -7.84 7.34 7.36
C PHE A 110 -7.16 6.22 8.13
N THR A 111 -6.07 6.54 8.82
CA THR A 111 -5.43 5.62 9.76
C THR A 111 -4.83 6.38 10.93
N THR A 112 -4.91 5.78 12.12
CA THR A 112 -4.29 6.28 13.35
C THR A 112 -3.70 5.13 14.14
N ARG A 113 -2.58 5.39 14.80
CA ARG A 113 -1.88 4.40 15.62
C ARG A 113 -1.57 4.97 17.00
N LYS A 114 -1.90 4.20 18.04
CA LYS A 114 -1.53 4.47 19.42
C LYS A 114 -0.68 3.31 19.94
N THR A 115 0.60 3.59 20.19
CA THR A 115 1.58 2.59 20.64
C THR A 115 1.68 1.41 19.66
N ASN A 116 1.14 0.24 20.00
CA ASN A 116 1.19 -0.98 19.17
C ASN A 116 -0.15 -1.31 18.53
N PHE A 117 -1.19 -0.52 18.78
CA PHE A 117 -2.53 -0.72 18.23
C PHE A 117 -2.84 0.35 17.19
N SER A 118 -3.53 -0.03 16.12
CA SER A 118 -4.02 0.92 15.12
C SER A 118 -5.48 0.68 14.77
N LEU A 119 -6.10 1.76 14.30
CA LEU A 119 -7.39 1.74 13.62
C LEU A 119 -7.23 2.43 12.27
N GLY A 120 -7.96 1.95 11.28
CA GLY A 120 -8.08 2.62 10.00
C GLY A 120 -9.44 2.41 9.38
N SER A 121 -9.78 3.24 8.40
CA SER A 121 -10.99 3.11 7.63
C SER A 121 -10.79 3.69 6.24
N PHE A 122 -11.60 3.24 5.29
CA PHE A 122 -11.64 3.83 3.96
C PHE A 122 -13.02 3.72 3.34
N LEU A 123 -13.26 4.56 2.33
CA LEU A 123 -14.39 4.50 1.43
C LEU A 123 -13.90 4.81 0.02
N SER A 124 -14.18 3.91 -0.91
CA SER A 124 -13.83 4.01 -2.33
C SER A 124 -15.11 3.95 -3.16
N CYS A 125 -15.24 4.86 -4.12
CA CYS A 125 -16.35 4.89 -5.07
C CYS A 125 -15.78 4.82 -6.49
N PHE A 126 -16.02 3.71 -7.15
CA PHE A 126 -15.71 3.47 -8.55
C PHE A 126 -16.96 3.73 -9.38
N TYR A 127 -16.82 4.47 -10.48
CA TYR A 127 -17.93 4.73 -11.39
C TYR A 127 -17.47 4.74 -12.85
N VAL A 128 -18.32 4.20 -13.71
CA VAL A 128 -18.10 4.15 -15.15
C VAL A 128 -19.32 4.75 -15.84
N PRO A 129 -19.17 5.86 -16.58
CA PRO A 129 -20.24 6.35 -17.43
C PRO A 129 -20.43 5.39 -18.60
N PHE A 130 -21.67 5.03 -18.89
CA PHE A 130 -21.98 4.32 -20.12
C PHE A 130 -23.22 4.89 -20.80
N THR A 131 -23.26 4.68 -22.10
CA THR A 131 -24.37 5.09 -22.94
C THR A 131 -25.02 3.84 -23.48
N GLU A 132 -26.32 3.72 -23.28
CA GLU A 132 -27.12 2.65 -23.83
C GLU A 132 -27.52 2.99 -25.26
N TYR A 133 -27.38 1.99 -26.14
CA TYR A 133 -27.72 2.08 -27.55
C TYR A 133 -28.75 0.99 -27.88
N ASN A 134 -29.78 1.34 -28.63
CA ASN A 134 -30.76 0.36 -29.10
C ASN A 134 -30.22 -0.46 -30.28
N LEU A 135 -31.04 -1.38 -30.79
CA LEU A 135 -30.72 -2.24 -31.94
C LEU A 135 -30.36 -1.48 -33.22
N PHE A 136 -30.78 -0.21 -33.35
CA PHE A 136 -30.50 0.64 -34.50
C PHE A 136 -29.26 1.54 -34.31
N GLY A 137 -28.62 1.48 -33.13
CA GLY A 137 -27.47 2.31 -32.79
C GLY A 137 -27.83 3.72 -32.34
N ASP A 138 -29.11 4.00 -32.07
CA ASP A 138 -29.54 5.26 -31.47
C ASP A 138 -29.30 5.24 -29.97
N ARG A 139 -28.83 6.37 -29.45
CA ARG A 139 -28.65 6.56 -28.00
C ARG A 139 -30.01 6.65 -27.32
N VAL A 140 -30.27 5.76 -26.37
CA VAL A 140 -31.55 5.70 -25.64
C VAL A 140 -31.44 6.18 -24.20
N ALA A 141 -30.34 5.90 -23.51
CA ALA A 141 -30.12 6.34 -22.14
C ALA A 141 -28.64 6.61 -21.83
N GLY A 142 -28.38 7.42 -20.80
CA GLY A 142 -27.05 7.63 -20.24
C GLY A 142 -27.07 7.28 -18.77
N SER A 143 -26.24 6.35 -18.35
CA SER A 143 -26.30 5.76 -17.01
C SER A 143 -24.90 5.55 -16.43
N TYR A 144 -24.85 5.24 -15.14
CA TYR A 144 -23.60 4.98 -14.43
C TYR A 144 -23.62 3.59 -13.81
N TYR A 145 -22.58 2.83 -14.10
CA TYR A 145 -22.20 1.70 -13.28
C TYR A 145 -21.45 2.22 -12.06
N THR A 146 -21.79 1.74 -10.86
CA THR A 146 -21.10 2.16 -9.63
C THR A 146 -20.73 0.98 -8.74
N GLU A 147 -19.56 1.03 -8.13
CA GLU A 147 -19.15 0.14 -7.04
C GLU A 147 -18.63 1.00 -5.89
N THR A 148 -19.32 0.99 -4.76
CA THR A 148 -18.87 1.65 -3.53
C THR A 148 -18.43 0.61 -2.53
N VAL A 149 -17.17 0.66 -2.08
CA VAL A 149 -16.61 -0.26 -1.08
C VAL A 149 -16.06 0.54 0.09
N GLY A 150 -16.46 0.18 1.30
CA GLY A 150 -15.93 0.74 2.52
C GLY A 150 -15.38 -0.33 3.44
N GLY A 151 -14.45 0.05 4.32
CA GLY A 151 -13.89 -0.89 5.29
C GLY A 151 -13.37 -0.26 6.55
N ILE A 152 -13.30 -1.06 7.61
CA ILE A 152 -12.72 -0.71 8.92
C ILE A 152 -11.65 -1.73 9.25
N ASN A 153 -10.49 -1.24 9.67
CA ASN A 153 -9.30 -2.00 9.99
C ASN A 153 -8.92 -1.86 11.46
N ALA A 154 -8.50 -2.97 12.05
CA ALA A 154 -7.81 -2.99 13.33
C ALA A 154 -6.54 -3.84 13.21
N SER A 155 -5.45 -3.39 13.82
CA SER A 155 -4.22 -4.18 13.83
C SER A 155 -3.41 -3.96 15.11
N TYR A 156 -2.60 -4.96 15.45
CA TYR A 156 -1.77 -4.96 16.66
C TYR A 156 -0.37 -5.53 16.38
N ASN A 157 0.66 -4.88 16.92
CA ASN A 157 2.04 -5.32 16.82
C ASN A 157 2.47 -6.05 18.10
N PHE A 158 2.51 -7.38 18.04
CA PHE A 158 2.86 -8.24 19.17
C PHE A 158 4.36 -8.27 19.41
N LEU A 159 4.75 -8.34 20.69
CA LEU A 159 6.13 -8.53 21.13
C LEU A 159 7.12 -7.45 20.64
N ALA A 160 6.63 -6.28 20.22
CA ALA A 160 7.47 -5.19 19.73
C ALA A 160 8.50 -4.75 20.79
N GLY A 161 9.78 -4.78 20.42
CA GLY A 161 10.93 -4.42 21.23
C GLY A 161 11.98 -3.64 20.43
N TYR A 162 13.22 -3.61 20.91
CA TYR A 162 14.30 -2.89 20.25
C TYR A 162 14.88 -3.68 19.08
N ASN A 163 15.30 -4.93 19.31
CA ASN A 163 15.88 -5.82 18.30
C ASN A 163 14.78 -6.49 17.48
N PHE A 164 13.85 -7.16 18.15
CA PHE A 164 12.67 -7.72 17.50
C PHE A 164 11.61 -6.64 17.34
N LYS A 165 11.30 -6.27 16.09
CA LYS A 165 10.35 -5.18 15.78
C LYS A 165 8.89 -5.57 15.95
N GLY A 166 8.65 -6.83 16.31
CA GLY A 166 7.34 -7.39 16.59
C GLY A 166 6.75 -8.16 15.40
N LEU A 167 5.69 -8.89 15.70
CA LEU A 167 4.83 -9.58 14.76
C LEU A 167 3.53 -8.79 14.67
N ALA A 168 3.33 -8.08 13.57
CA ALA A 168 2.10 -7.34 13.32
C ALA A 168 1.04 -8.26 12.72
N LEU A 169 -0.15 -8.24 13.29
CA LEU A 169 -1.33 -8.91 12.76
C LEU A 169 -2.44 -7.87 12.58
N GLY A 170 -3.24 -7.99 11.54
CA GLY A 170 -4.35 -7.09 11.31
C GLY A 170 -5.48 -7.74 10.55
N MET A 171 -6.65 -7.13 10.68
CA MET A 171 -7.86 -7.53 9.99
C MET A 171 -8.60 -6.29 9.48
N THR A 172 -9.15 -6.37 8.28
CA THR A 172 -10.05 -5.36 7.72
C THR A 172 -11.38 -6.03 7.42
N ILE A 173 -12.49 -5.48 7.91
CA ILE A 173 -13.84 -5.88 7.51
C ILE A 173 -14.32 -4.88 6.47
N LYS A 174 -14.86 -5.37 5.35
CA LYS A 174 -15.32 -4.55 4.23
C LYS A 174 -16.75 -4.90 3.84
N GLY A 175 -17.48 -3.86 3.44
CA GLY A 175 -18.79 -3.97 2.81
C GLY A 175 -18.78 -3.21 1.50
N GLY A 176 -19.46 -3.73 0.49
CA GLY A 176 -19.53 -3.11 -0.82
C GLY A 176 -20.94 -3.16 -1.41
N TRP A 177 -21.31 -2.11 -2.14
CA TRP A 177 -22.53 -2.06 -2.93
C TRP A 177 -22.19 -1.81 -4.40
N ARG A 178 -22.67 -2.68 -5.28
CA ARG A 178 -22.62 -2.54 -6.74
C ARG A 178 -23.99 -2.05 -7.20
N GLY A 179 -24.06 -0.83 -7.70
CA GLY A 179 -25.25 -0.24 -8.28
C GLY A 179 -25.25 -0.39 -9.80
N MET A 180 -26.21 -1.16 -10.31
CA MET A 180 -26.54 -1.22 -11.73
C MET A 180 -27.73 -0.30 -12.02
N PRO A 181 -27.69 0.49 -13.10
CA PRO A 181 -28.81 1.32 -13.49
C PRO A 181 -29.87 0.48 -14.22
N ASP A 182 -31.09 0.99 -14.24
CA ASP A 182 -32.17 0.40 -15.04
C ASP A 182 -31.84 0.52 -16.53
N TYR A 183 -32.19 -0.50 -17.31
CA TYR A 183 -31.99 -0.56 -18.76
C TYR A 183 -33.32 -0.48 -19.51
N THR A 184 -33.26 -0.17 -20.81
CA THR A 184 -34.46 -0.05 -21.65
C THR A 184 -34.81 -1.37 -22.34
N ASP A 185 -36.09 -1.55 -22.59
CA ASP A 185 -36.61 -2.66 -23.38
C ASP A 185 -36.24 -2.49 -24.86
N ASN A 186 -35.68 -3.55 -25.46
CA ASN A 186 -35.13 -3.49 -26.83
C ASN A 186 -36.17 -3.22 -27.92
N ASP A 187 -37.44 -3.54 -27.67
CA ASP A 187 -38.51 -3.40 -28.67
C ASP A 187 -39.22 -2.05 -28.53
N THR A 188 -39.39 -1.56 -27.30
CA THR A 188 -40.16 -0.35 -26.99
C THR A 188 -39.31 0.87 -26.65
N ASN A 189 -38.00 0.69 -26.41
CA ASN A 189 -37.08 1.69 -25.84
C ASN A 189 -37.58 2.31 -24.52
N SER A 190 -38.53 1.66 -23.84
CA SER A 190 -39.07 2.12 -22.56
C SER A 190 -38.21 1.61 -21.41
N LEU A 191 -38.02 2.42 -20.37
CA LEU A 191 -37.24 2.04 -19.20
C LEU A 191 -37.95 0.89 -18.44
N ILE A 192 -37.22 -0.19 -18.16
CA ILE A 192 -37.74 -1.27 -17.31
C ILE A 192 -37.42 -0.92 -15.86
N GLU A 193 -38.39 -0.37 -15.15
CA GLU A 193 -38.23 0.04 -13.75
C GLU A 193 -37.81 -1.14 -12.86
N GLY A 194 -36.74 -0.95 -12.07
CA GLY A 194 -36.24 -1.94 -11.11
C GLY A 194 -35.29 -2.99 -11.69
N SER A 195 -35.11 -3.01 -13.01
CA SER A 195 -34.22 -3.95 -13.70
C SER A 195 -32.74 -3.83 -13.32
N GLY A 196 -32.30 -2.64 -12.91
CA GLY A 196 -30.97 -2.37 -12.37
C GLY A 196 -30.83 -2.84 -10.92
N LEU A 197 -31.88 -2.73 -10.11
CA LEU A 197 -31.85 -3.25 -8.73
C LEU A 197 -31.69 -4.77 -8.71
N GLU A 198 -32.32 -5.49 -9.65
CA GLU A 198 -32.18 -6.95 -9.77
C GLU A 198 -30.72 -7.39 -10.03
N GLN A 199 -29.94 -6.59 -10.76
CA GLN A 199 -28.52 -6.86 -11.07
C GLN A 199 -27.54 -6.24 -10.07
N SER A 200 -28.03 -5.34 -9.21
CA SER A 200 -27.23 -4.74 -8.14
C SER A 200 -26.81 -5.81 -7.14
N ALA A 201 -25.69 -5.59 -6.46
CA ALA A 201 -25.13 -6.58 -5.55
C ALA A 201 -24.61 -5.97 -4.25
N LEU A 202 -24.71 -6.74 -3.17
CA LEU A 202 -24.13 -6.44 -1.86
C LEU A 202 -23.01 -7.44 -1.58
N ALA A 203 -21.81 -6.94 -1.28
CA ALA A 203 -20.66 -7.74 -0.88
C ALA A 203 -20.32 -7.54 0.59
N VAL A 204 -19.98 -8.63 1.28
CA VAL A 204 -19.41 -8.62 2.63
C VAL A 204 -18.16 -9.48 2.60
N MET A 205 -17.04 -8.92 3.08
CA MET A 205 -15.74 -9.58 2.99
C MET A 205 -14.78 -9.12 4.09
N ALA A 206 -13.70 -9.88 4.26
CA ALA A 206 -12.64 -9.56 5.21
C ALA A 206 -11.25 -9.77 4.58
N ASP A 207 -10.28 -9.01 5.07
CA ASP A 207 -8.86 -9.18 4.79
C ASP A 207 -8.14 -9.52 6.09
N VAL A 208 -7.15 -10.41 6.01
CA VAL A 208 -6.26 -10.74 7.12
C VAL A 208 -4.82 -10.54 6.68
N GLY A 209 -4.02 -9.91 7.54
CA GLY A 209 -2.64 -9.59 7.26
C GLY A 209 -1.71 -10.02 8.39
N LEU A 210 -0.49 -10.34 8.00
CA LEU A 210 0.66 -10.57 8.87
C LEU A 210 1.85 -9.77 8.33
N MET A 211 2.61 -9.15 9.23
CA MET A 211 3.84 -8.45 8.86
C MET A 211 4.95 -8.65 9.88
N LEU A 212 6.12 -9.00 9.37
CA LEU A 212 7.36 -9.18 10.11
C LEU A 212 8.39 -8.14 9.67
N GLN A 213 9.15 -7.65 10.64
CA GLN A 213 10.16 -6.61 10.42
C GLN A 213 11.46 -7.00 11.12
N PHE A 214 12.57 -6.96 10.39
CA PHE A 214 13.89 -7.30 10.93
C PHE A 214 14.99 -6.50 10.23
N ASN A 215 16.20 -6.59 10.77
CA ASN A 215 17.39 -6.01 10.17
C ASN A 215 18.21 -7.10 9.48
N PHE A 216 18.60 -6.90 8.22
CA PHE A 216 19.48 -7.77 7.46
C PHE A 216 20.32 -6.96 6.47
N LEU A 217 21.65 -7.13 6.50
CA LEU A 217 22.62 -6.38 5.65
C LEU A 217 22.37 -4.86 5.62
N LYS A 218 22.25 -4.25 6.80
CA LYS A 218 21.92 -2.83 6.94
C LYS A 218 23.16 -1.97 7.02
N PHE A 219 23.44 -1.20 5.97
CA PHE A 219 24.63 -0.34 5.87
C PHE A 219 24.41 1.11 6.32
N TYR A 220 23.45 1.34 7.22
CA TYR A 220 23.16 2.67 7.74
C TYR A 220 22.64 2.63 9.18
N SER A 221 22.98 3.66 9.94
CA SER A 221 22.46 3.85 11.29
C SER A 221 21.02 4.37 11.22
N SER A 222 20.07 3.50 11.57
CA SER A 222 18.68 3.85 11.84
C SER A 222 18.08 2.79 12.76
N ARG A 223 17.05 3.16 13.52
CA ARG A 223 16.29 2.21 14.31
C ARG A 223 15.24 1.45 13.49
N ASP A 224 14.78 2.01 12.37
CA ASP A 224 13.74 1.41 11.53
C ASP A 224 14.22 0.08 10.94
N ALA A 225 13.34 -0.91 10.83
CA ALA A 225 13.66 -2.14 10.11
C ALA A 225 14.03 -1.82 8.67
N ASN A 226 15.01 -2.55 8.14
CA ASN A 226 15.42 -2.40 6.74
C ASN A 226 14.87 -3.52 5.85
N VAL A 227 14.33 -4.59 6.45
CA VAL A 227 13.60 -5.64 5.76
C VAL A 227 12.22 -5.79 6.36
N ARG A 228 11.21 -5.89 5.50
CA ARG A 228 9.83 -6.19 5.85
C ARG A 228 9.32 -7.34 5.01
N PHE A 229 8.69 -8.31 5.66
CA PHE A 229 8.02 -9.43 5.01
C PHE A 229 6.55 -9.40 5.37
N GLY A 230 5.68 -9.38 4.37
CA GLY A 230 4.24 -9.32 4.52
C GLY A 230 3.56 -10.52 3.88
N LEU A 231 2.56 -11.07 4.57
CA LEU A 231 1.61 -12.01 4.02
C LEU A 231 0.20 -11.43 4.21
N SER A 232 -0.65 -11.55 3.21
CA SER A 232 -2.06 -11.17 3.35
C SER A 232 -2.97 -12.07 2.54
N VAL A 233 -4.20 -12.17 3.02
CA VAL A 233 -5.33 -12.76 2.31
C VAL A 233 -6.39 -11.68 2.20
N MET A 234 -6.78 -11.36 0.97
CA MET A 234 -7.67 -10.24 0.66
C MET A 234 -8.99 -10.75 0.08
N ASN A 235 -10.08 -10.04 0.37
CA ASN A 235 -11.42 -10.24 -0.15
C ASN A 235 -12.00 -11.64 0.16
N LEU A 236 -11.82 -12.15 1.38
CA LEU A 236 -12.50 -13.36 1.85
C LEU A 236 -13.96 -13.04 2.12
N GLY A 237 -14.88 -13.51 1.30
CA GLY A 237 -16.29 -13.21 1.49
C GLY A 237 -17.19 -13.69 0.36
N ALA A 238 -18.37 -13.10 0.31
CA ALA A 238 -19.40 -13.40 -0.67
C ALA A 238 -20.13 -12.12 -1.12
N ALA A 239 -20.68 -12.17 -2.32
CA ALA A 239 -21.58 -11.16 -2.86
C ALA A 239 -22.95 -11.78 -3.12
N PHE A 240 -23.99 -10.96 -3.00
CA PHE A 240 -25.39 -11.35 -3.17
C PHE A 240 -26.07 -10.39 -4.13
N THR A 241 -26.90 -10.89 -5.04
CA THR A 241 -27.62 -10.12 -6.07
C THR A 241 -29.07 -10.59 -6.17
N GLY A 242 -29.86 -10.09 -7.13
CA GLY A 242 -31.27 -10.47 -7.30
C GLY A 242 -32.24 -9.67 -6.43
N PHE A 243 -31.86 -8.47 -5.98
CA PHE A 243 -32.73 -7.63 -5.14
C PHE A 243 -33.96 -7.18 -5.94
N GLY A 244 -35.17 -7.43 -5.42
CA GLY A 244 -36.42 -7.12 -6.12
C GLY A 244 -36.82 -8.11 -7.22
N SER A 245 -35.96 -9.10 -7.53
CA SER A 245 -36.27 -10.11 -8.53
C SER A 245 -37.28 -11.14 -8.01
N SER A 246 -38.07 -11.70 -8.93
CA SER A 246 -39.03 -12.78 -8.65
C SER A 246 -38.38 -14.05 -8.06
N LYS A 247 -37.08 -14.26 -8.31
CA LYS A 247 -36.29 -15.38 -7.77
C LYS A 247 -35.74 -15.14 -6.35
N GLY A 248 -35.86 -13.91 -5.84
CA GLY A 248 -35.28 -13.49 -4.57
C GLY A 248 -33.76 -13.30 -4.62
N ILE A 249 -33.16 -13.08 -3.45
CA ILE A 249 -31.72 -12.84 -3.30
C ILE A 249 -30.94 -14.15 -3.52
N VAL A 250 -29.97 -14.11 -4.42
CA VAL A 250 -29.09 -15.24 -4.76
C VAL A 250 -27.62 -14.87 -4.58
N LEU A 251 -26.74 -15.87 -4.53
CA LEU A 251 -25.30 -15.66 -4.51
C LEU A 251 -24.85 -15.12 -5.87
N ASP A 252 -24.11 -14.01 -5.88
CA ASP A 252 -23.45 -13.44 -7.07
C ASP A 252 -22.16 -14.21 -7.38
N ASP A 253 -21.47 -13.87 -8.47
CA ASP A 253 -20.16 -14.44 -8.78
C ASP A 253 -19.16 -14.26 -7.63
N ALA A 254 -18.06 -15.02 -7.65
CA ALA A 254 -17.07 -14.97 -6.59
C ALA A 254 -16.39 -13.59 -6.50
N LEU A 255 -16.13 -13.14 -5.26
CA LEU A 255 -15.26 -12.00 -5.03
C LEU A 255 -13.81 -12.33 -5.45
N PRO A 256 -13.01 -11.33 -5.86
CA PRO A 256 -11.63 -11.52 -6.27
C PRO A 256 -10.74 -11.73 -5.05
N THR A 257 -10.77 -12.94 -4.48
CA THR A 257 -9.90 -13.32 -3.36
C THR A 257 -8.46 -13.42 -3.83
N ILE A 258 -7.52 -12.87 -3.04
CA ILE A 258 -6.10 -12.87 -3.38
C ILE A 258 -5.27 -13.31 -2.18
N LEU A 259 -4.41 -14.30 -2.39
CA LEU A 259 -3.30 -14.62 -1.49
C LEU A 259 -2.08 -13.80 -1.92
N ALA A 260 -1.48 -13.03 -1.03
CA ALA A 260 -0.33 -12.20 -1.37
C ALA A 260 0.84 -12.41 -0.40
N GLY A 261 2.04 -12.45 -0.96
CA GLY A 261 3.29 -12.39 -0.24
C GLY A 261 4.16 -11.27 -0.79
N GLY A 262 4.77 -10.50 0.09
CA GLY A 262 5.59 -9.35 -0.30
C GLY A 262 6.84 -9.19 0.57
N LEU A 263 7.91 -8.70 -0.03
CA LEU A 263 9.18 -8.41 0.60
C LEU A 263 9.62 -6.98 0.24
N SER A 264 9.91 -6.16 1.25
CA SER A 264 10.51 -4.84 1.08
C SER A 264 11.91 -4.81 1.71
N LEU A 265 12.88 -4.29 0.95
CA LEU A 265 14.30 -4.25 1.28
C LEU A 265 14.83 -2.84 1.14
N LYS A 266 15.62 -2.40 2.12
CA LYS A 266 16.28 -1.10 2.13
C LYS A 266 17.72 -1.30 2.59
N PHE A 267 18.64 -1.67 1.70
CA PHE A 267 20.04 -1.88 2.12
C PHE A 267 20.78 -0.57 2.41
N ILE A 268 20.44 0.47 1.63
CA ILE A 268 20.94 1.83 1.79
C ILE A 268 19.77 2.80 1.97
N LYS A 269 20.03 3.93 2.65
CA LYS A 269 18.98 4.87 3.03
C LYS A 269 18.15 5.47 1.87
N PRO A 270 18.69 5.76 0.66
CA PRO A 270 17.90 6.36 -0.40
C PRO A 270 17.12 5.36 -1.26
N ILE A 271 17.44 4.06 -1.23
CA ILE A 271 16.81 3.09 -2.16
C ILE A 271 16.02 2.05 -1.37
N THR A 272 14.72 1.98 -1.67
CA THR A 272 13.84 0.91 -1.21
C THR A 272 13.42 0.06 -2.42
N ILE A 273 13.49 -1.26 -2.30
CA ILE A 273 13.01 -2.22 -3.30
C ILE A 273 11.87 -3.01 -2.68
N SER A 274 10.82 -3.27 -3.44
CA SER A 274 9.66 -4.05 -3.02
C SER A 274 9.33 -5.08 -4.09
N VAL A 275 9.07 -6.32 -3.68
CA VAL A 275 8.67 -7.42 -4.57
C VAL A 275 7.44 -8.08 -3.99
N ASP A 276 6.41 -8.25 -4.80
CA ASP A 276 5.18 -8.93 -4.43
C ASP A 276 4.86 -10.08 -5.40
N VAL A 277 4.30 -11.14 -4.85
CA VAL A 277 3.65 -12.24 -5.58
C VAL A 277 2.23 -12.36 -5.07
N LYS A 278 1.26 -12.34 -5.99
CA LYS A 278 -0.17 -12.42 -5.68
C LYS A 278 -0.80 -13.55 -6.47
N ILE A 279 -1.58 -14.39 -5.80
CA ILE A 279 -2.26 -15.54 -6.37
C ILE A 279 -3.77 -15.29 -6.22
N PRO A 280 -4.47 -14.92 -7.30
CA PRO A 280 -5.92 -14.79 -7.27
C PRO A 280 -6.58 -16.17 -7.18
N VAL A 281 -7.69 -16.26 -6.45
CA VAL A 281 -8.42 -17.50 -6.18
C VAL A 281 -9.92 -17.23 -6.28
N ASN A 282 -10.65 -18.08 -6.99
CA ASN A 282 -12.11 -18.11 -6.96
C ASN A 282 -12.54 -19.07 -5.86
N LEU A 283 -13.07 -18.56 -4.74
CA LEU A 283 -13.47 -19.38 -3.59
C LEU A 283 -14.72 -20.24 -3.85
N GLN A 284 -15.56 -19.88 -4.82
CA GLN A 284 -16.76 -20.65 -5.14
C GLN A 284 -16.41 -21.90 -5.96
N THR A 285 -15.51 -21.77 -6.92
CA THR A 285 -15.07 -22.90 -7.78
C THR A 285 -13.81 -23.59 -7.28
N GLY A 286 -13.07 -22.99 -6.34
CA GLY A 286 -11.77 -23.48 -5.87
C GLY A 286 -10.64 -23.33 -6.88
N THR A 287 -10.83 -22.51 -7.92
CA THR A 287 -9.87 -22.37 -9.03
C THR A 287 -8.82 -21.29 -8.72
N PHE A 288 -7.56 -21.61 -9.00
CA PHE A 288 -6.45 -20.67 -8.93
C PHE A 288 -6.23 -20.02 -10.29
N TYR A 289 -6.01 -18.72 -10.28
CA TYR A 289 -5.69 -17.93 -11.47
C TYR A 289 -4.18 -17.86 -11.65
N MET A 290 -3.76 -17.32 -12.78
CA MET A 290 -2.36 -17.01 -13.04
C MET A 290 -1.81 -16.06 -11.99
N LEU A 291 -0.59 -16.32 -11.55
CA LEU A 291 0.09 -15.50 -10.54
C LEU A 291 0.40 -14.11 -11.11
N ASN A 292 0.32 -13.10 -10.24
CA ASN A 292 0.69 -11.73 -10.53
C ASN A 292 1.99 -11.39 -9.81
N GLU A 293 2.96 -10.87 -10.56
CA GLU A 293 4.28 -10.50 -10.07
C GLU A 293 4.39 -8.98 -10.11
N SER A 294 4.99 -8.38 -9.09
CA SER A 294 5.18 -6.93 -9.06
C SER A 294 6.52 -6.58 -8.43
N LEU A 295 7.24 -5.67 -9.07
CA LEU A 295 8.49 -5.08 -8.61
C LEU A 295 8.30 -3.57 -8.47
N GLY A 296 8.69 -3.01 -7.33
CA GLY A 296 8.64 -1.57 -7.05
C GLY A 296 9.99 -1.08 -6.53
N ILE A 297 10.41 0.11 -6.97
CA ILE A 297 11.63 0.77 -6.52
C ILE A 297 11.27 2.21 -6.14
N GLU A 298 11.66 2.61 -4.94
CA GLU A 298 11.64 3.99 -4.47
C GLU A 298 13.08 4.51 -4.37
N VAL A 299 13.34 5.66 -4.99
CA VAL A 299 14.57 6.42 -4.84
C VAL A 299 14.25 7.75 -4.16
N GLN A 300 14.65 7.86 -2.90
CA GLN A 300 14.49 9.06 -2.08
C GLN A 300 15.69 10.00 -2.30
N PHE A 301 15.46 11.10 -3.01
CA PHE A 301 16.49 12.13 -3.25
C PHE A 301 16.70 13.03 -2.04
N THR A 302 15.60 13.42 -1.40
CA THR A 302 15.62 14.27 -0.19
C THR A 302 14.56 13.80 0.79
N LYS A 303 14.47 14.45 1.96
CA LYS A 303 13.38 14.16 2.91
C LYS A 303 11.98 14.48 2.37
N PHE A 304 11.90 15.29 1.31
CA PHE A 304 10.64 15.81 0.77
C PHE A 304 10.38 15.39 -0.68
N LEU A 305 11.31 14.70 -1.35
CA LEU A 305 11.18 14.29 -2.75
C LEU A 305 11.64 12.84 -2.92
N SER A 306 10.73 12.02 -3.44
CA SER A 306 11.01 10.65 -3.86
C SER A 306 10.55 10.43 -5.30
N PHE A 307 11.31 9.64 -6.04
CA PHE A 307 10.89 9.05 -7.30
C PHE A 307 10.51 7.59 -7.08
N LEU A 308 9.44 7.16 -7.73
CA LEU A 308 8.89 5.82 -7.61
C LEU A 308 8.73 5.24 -9.00
N THR A 309 9.12 3.98 -9.15
CA THR A 309 8.90 3.24 -10.38
C THR A 309 8.52 1.81 -10.06
N GLY A 310 7.76 1.16 -10.93
CA GLY A 310 7.38 -0.21 -10.76
C GLY A 310 7.08 -0.89 -12.08
N PHE A 311 7.11 -2.21 -12.02
CA PHE A 311 6.79 -3.10 -13.11
C PHE A 311 5.89 -4.20 -12.58
N GLN A 312 4.80 -4.47 -13.28
CA GLN A 312 3.80 -5.48 -12.92
C GLN A 312 3.57 -6.41 -14.09
N ILE A 313 3.42 -7.70 -13.81
CA ILE A 313 2.91 -8.69 -14.75
C ILE A 313 1.63 -9.27 -14.13
N LYS A 314 0.50 -9.07 -14.81
CA LYS A 314 -0.79 -9.62 -14.44
C LYS A 314 -1.35 -10.43 -15.61
N GLY A 315 -1.22 -11.75 -15.55
CA GLY A 315 -1.49 -12.59 -16.71
C GLY A 315 -0.70 -12.13 -17.94
N ALA A 316 -1.39 -11.90 -19.06
CA ALA A 316 -0.78 -11.39 -20.30
C ALA A 316 -0.72 -9.85 -20.41
N THR A 317 -0.96 -9.13 -19.31
CA THR A 317 -0.94 -7.66 -19.27
C THR A 317 0.26 -7.16 -18.46
N PRO A 318 1.43 -6.93 -19.08
CA PRO A 318 2.55 -6.27 -18.42
C PRO A 318 2.29 -4.76 -18.35
N ALA A 319 2.66 -4.14 -17.24
CA ALA A 319 2.53 -2.71 -17.01
C ALA A 319 3.77 -2.11 -16.38
N PHE A 320 4.13 -0.90 -16.80
CA PHE A 320 5.19 -0.10 -16.23
C PHE A 320 4.62 1.17 -15.60
N SER A 321 5.03 1.48 -14.38
CA SER A 321 4.52 2.62 -13.62
C SER A 321 5.66 3.51 -13.16
N THR A 322 5.39 4.81 -13.13
CA THR A 322 6.33 5.80 -12.61
C THR A 322 5.57 6.90 -11.87
N GLY A 323 6.21 7.52 -10.90
CA GLY A 323 5.61 8.61 -10.15
C GLY A 323 6.59 9.39 -9.31
N PHE A 324 6.14 10.54 -8.83
CA PHE A 324 6.87 11.38 -7.89
C PHE A 324 6.04 11.59 -6.63
N GLU A 325 6.73 11.65 -5.50
CA GLU A 325 6.15 11.99 -4.20
C GLU A 325 6.84 13.22 -3.63
N PHE A 326 6.02 14.19 -3.20
CA PHE A 326 6.45 15.46 -2.64
C PHE A 326 5.87 15.63 -1.23
N GLU A 327 6.66 16.08 -0.27
CA GLU A 327 6.19 16.41 1.09
C GLU A 327 6.42 17.88 1.43
N VAL A 328 5.34 18.63 1.64
CA VAL A 328 5.35 20.07 1.90
C VAL A 328 4.36 20.39 3.02
N PHE A 329 4.79 21.06 4.09
CA PHE A 329 3.93 21.48 5.22
C PHE A 329 2.99 20.38 5.78
N LYS A 330 3.50 19.16 5.97
CA LYS A 330 2.72 17.96 6.40
C LYS A 330 1.66 17.47 5.41
N LEU A 331 1.67 17.99 4.19
CA LEU A 331 0.94 17.44 3.05
C LEU A 331 1.90 16.62 2.20
N ARG A 332 1.54 15.38 1.92
CA ARG A 332 2.25 14.51 0.99
C ARG A 332 1.42 14.34 -0.27
N LEU A 333 1.96 14.77 -1.40
CA LEU A 333 1.35 14.65 -2.71
C LEU A 333 2.05 13.57 -3.51
N ASN A 334 1.29 12.76 -4.22
CA ASN A 334 1.81 11.77 -5.16
C ASN A 334 1.13 11.94 -6.51
N PHE A 335 1.94 11.89 -7.57
CA PHE A 335 1.49 11.86 -8.95
C PHE A 335 2.06 10.61 -9.62
N ASN A 336 1.21 9.86 -10.29
CA ASN A 336 1.54 8.63 -10.97
C ASN A 336 1.02 8.61 -12.41
N TYR A 337 1.83 8.01 -13.28
CA TYR A 337 1.40 7.52 -14.58
C TYR A 337 1.75 6.04 -14.72
N THR A 338 0.81 5.25 -15.23
CA THR A 338 1.00 3.84 -15.54
C THR A 338 0.78 3.61 -17.03
N LEU A 339 1.76 2.98 -17.66
CA LEU A 339 1.71 2.51 -19.03
C LEU A 339 1.38 1.01 -19.00
N ASP A 340 0.18 0.66 -19.45
CA ASP A 340 -0.18 -0.73 -19.71
C ASP A 340 0.16 -1.04 -21.17
N PHE A 341 0.99 -2.06 -21.42
CA PHE A 341 1.51 -2.34 -22.76
C PHE A 341 0.47 -3.00 -23.68
N THR A 342 -0.72 -3.29 -23.18
CA THR A 342 -1.89 -3.68 -24.00
C THR A 342 -2.78 -2.48 -24.37
N SER A 343 -2.50 -1.29 -23.84
CA SER A 343 -3.26 -0.07 -24.10
C SER A 343 -2.52 0.88 -25.07
N SER A 344 -3.26 1.75 -25.76
CA SER A 344 -2.64 2.75 -26.63
C SER A 344 -1.92 3.82 -25.81
N PHE A 345 -0.78 4.29 -26.30
CA PHE A 345 -0.03 5.42 -25.71
C PHE A 345 -0.76 6.76 -25.79
N ASN A 346 -1.82 6.84 -26.59
CA ASN A 346 -2.62 8.04 -26.81
C ASN A 346 -4.10 7.63 -26.85
N PRO A 347 -4.98 8.20 -26.00
CA PRO A 347 -4.69 9.21 -24.98
C PRO A 347 -3.90 8.69 -23.75
N PHE A 348 -3.53 9.60 -22.85
CA PHE A 348 -3.01 9.22 -21.53
C PHE A 348 -4.12 8.54 -20.74
N ASN A 349 -3.96 7.24 -20.49
CA ASN A 349 -5.09 6.39 -20.13
C ASN A 349 -5.13 5.92 -18.67
N ARG A 350 -4.08 6.16 -17.88
CA ARG A 350 -4.02 5.74 -16.47
C ARG A 350 -3.17 6.68 -15.63
N VAL A 351 -3.84 7.62 -14.97
CA VAL A 351 -3.23 8.65 -14.13
C VAL A 351 -3.85 8.59 -12.75
N SER A 352 -3.00 8.67 -11.73
CA SER A 352 -3.45 8.73 -10.34
C SER A 352 -2.80 9.85 -9.56
N ILE A 353 -3.61 10.52 -8.75
CA ILE A 353 -3.21 11.59 -7.85
C ILE A 353 -3.60 11.20 -6.43
N GLY A 354 -2.67 11.34 -5.49
CA GLY A 354 -2.92 11.14 -4.06
C GLY A 354 -2.51 12.36 -3.25
N ALA A 355 -3.35 12.79 -2.33
CA ALA A 355 -3.05 13.84 -1.36
C ALA A 355 -3.26 13.32 0.05
N LYS A 356 -2.23 13.39 0.90
CA LYS A 356 -2.23 12.84 2.27
C LYS A 356 -1.86 13.91 3.27
N ILE A 357 -2.71 14.12 4.26
CA ILE A 357 -2.46 15.00 5.40
C ILE A 357 -1.86 14.17 6.53
N LEU A 358 -0.70 14.60 7.02
CA LEU A 358 0.06 13.93 8.06
C LEU A 358 -0.19 14.63 9.41
N PHE A 359 -0.96 14.00 10.31
CA PHE A 359 -1.30 14.58 11.61
C PHE A 359 -0.23 14.37 12.68
N GLY A 360 0.80 13.55 12.40
CA GLY A 360 1.88 13.23 13.33
C GLY A 360 1.72 11.84 13.94
N ASP A 361 2.50 11.54 14.97
CA ASP A 361 2.74 10.17 15.46
C ASP A 361 2.09 9.86 16.82
N ASN A 362 1.19 10.73 17.29
CA ASN A 362 0.56 10.65 18.62
C ASN A 362 1.57 10.63 19.79
N GLY A 363 2.70 11.33 19.66
CA GLY A 363 3.69 11.48 20.75
C GLY A 363 4.63 10.29 20.92
N ARG A 364 4.56 9.28 20.04
CA ARG A 364 5.42 8.09 20.08
C ARG A 364 6.91 8.44 19.98
N SER A 365 7.28 9.40 19.14
CA SER A 365 8.67 9.85 19.02
C SER A 365 9.16 10.53 20.29
N LYS A 366 8.30 11.28 21.00
CA LYS A 366 8.69 11.91 22.29
C LYS A 366 8.96 10.87 23.37
N VAL A 367 8.09 9.86 23.48
CA VAL A 367 8.30 8.73 24.41
C VAL A 367 9.59 7.98 24.04
N GLN A 368 9.85 7.83 22.75
CA GLN A 368 11.07 7.17 22.29
C GLN A 368 12.34 7.99 22.60
N GLU A 369 12.30 9.29 22.39
CA GLU A 369 13.40 10.20 22.71
C GLU A 369 13.72 10.17 24.21
N GLN A 370 12.69 10.14 25.06
CA GLN A 370 12.86 9.98 26.50
C GLN A 370 13.56 8.66 26.87
N ILE A 371 13.17 7.55 26.25
CA ILE A 371 13.84 6.25 26.45
C ILE A 371 15.32 6.34 26.04
N ASP A 372 15.61 6.95 24.90
CA ASP A 372 16.98 7.04 24.38
C ASP A 372 17.86 7.96 25.23
N LEU A 373 17.29 9.02 25.82
CA LEU A 373 17.98 9.90 26.77
C LEU A 373 18.35 9.15 28.05
N LEU A 374 17.38 8.47 28.69
CA LEU A 374 17.63 7.67 29.90
C LEU A 374 18.64 6.55 29.64
N TYR A 375 18.56 5.89 28.49
CA TYR A 375 19.52 4.85 28.15
C TYR A 375 20.95 5.39 28.01
N ARG A 376 21.12 6.57 27.38
CA ARG A 376 22.43 7.24 27.28
C ARG A 376 22.96 7.68 28.64
N GLU A 377 22.09 8.14 29.53
CA GLU A 377 22.46 8.47 30.91
C GLU A 377 22.98 7.24 31.66
N GLY A 378 22.28 6.10 31.55
CA GLY A 378 22.74 4.83 32.12
C GLY A 378 24.10 4.39 31.56
N LEU A 379 24.34 4.57 30.25
CA LEU A 379 25.66 4.30 29.65
C LEU A 379 26.76 5.22 30.21
N ALA A 380 26.46 6.50 30.46
CA ALA A 380 27.40 7.43 31.06
C ALA A 380 27.76 7.02 32.50
N LEU A 381 26.77 6.67 33.32
CA LEU A 381 26.99 6.17 34.69
C LEU A 381 27.79 4.86 34.70
N TYR A 382 27.48 3.95 33.78
CA TYR A 382 28.22 2.69 33.62
C TYR A 382 29.70 2.96 33.30
N SER A 383 29.99 3.90 32.39
CA SER A 383 31.37 4.29 32.04
C SER A 383 32.15 4.93 33.20
N GLN A 384 31.45 5.49 34.18
CA GLN A 384 32.02 6.08 35.39
C GLN A 384 32.22 5.05 36.53
N GLY A 385 31.89 3.78 36.31
CA GLY A 385 31.95 2.73 37.34
C GLY A 385 30.79 2.76 38.33
N LYS A 386 29.77 3.60 38.11
CA LYS A 386 28.58 3.71 38.95
C LYS A 386 27.51 2.71 38.54
N TRP A 387 27.83 1.42 38.67
CA TRP A 387 26.99 0.34 38.11
C TRP A 387 25.60 0.26 38.74
N GLN A 388 25.46 0.53 40.04
CA GLN A 388 24.16 0.51 40.70
C GLN A 388 23.24 1.64 40.20
N GLU A 389 23.77 2.87 40.09
CA GLU A 389 23.03 4.01 39.54
C GLU A 389 22.64 3.74 38.06
N ALA A 390 23.52 3.11 37.28
CA ALA A 390 23.21 2.72 35.90
C ALA A 390 22.05 1.70 35.82
N ILE A 391 22.04 0.70 36.71
CA ILE A 391 20.95 -0.28 36.81
C ILE A 391 19.63 0.41 37.16
N ASP A 392 19.65 1.37 38.09
CA ASP A 392 18.45 2.10 38.51
C ASP A 392 17.85 2.89 37.33
N VAL A 393 18.69 3.60 36.57
CA VAL A 393 18.25 4.34 35.37
C VAL A 393 17.72 3.40 34.28
N TRP A 394 18.38 2.26 34.03
CA TRP A 394 17.89 1.28 33.06
C TRP A 394 16.59 0.60 33.51
N ASN A 395 16.37 0.43 34.80
CA ASN A 395 15.07 -0.02 35.32
C ASN A 395 13.96 0.99 35.03
N GLU A 396 14.23 2.30 35.10
CA GLU A 396 13.26 3.33 34.67
C GLU A 396 12.92 3.20 33.17
N VAL A 397 13.92 2.91 32.32
CA VAL A 397 13.67 2.62 30.90
C VAL A 397 12.70 1.43 30.74
N LEU A 398 12.90 0.36 31.51
CA LEU A 398 12.05 -0.84 31.45
C LEU A 398 10.64 -0.62 31.99
N LYS A 399 10.40 0.38 32.86
CA LYS A 399 9.05 0.79 33.26
C LYS A 399 8.28 1.39 32.08
N ILE A 400 8.95 2.15 31.22
CA ILE A 400 8.35 2.75 30.01
C ILE A 400 8.23 1.70 28.90
N ASN A 401 9.30 0.95 28.64
CA ASN A 401 9.34 -0.10 27.62
C ASN A 401 9.99 -1.37 28.16
N LYS A 402 9.15 -2.30 28.60
CA LYS A 402 9.54 -3.62 29.14
C LYS A 402 10.38 -4.47 28.18
N ARG A 403 10.36 -4.19 26.87
CA ARG A 403 11.04 -4.95 25.82
C ARG A 403 12.20 -4.17 25.18
N TYR A 404 12.78 -3.23 25.93
CA TYR A 404 13.97 -2.51 25.48
C TYR A 404 15.24 -3.35 25.73
N ASP A 405 15.59 -4.19 24.76
CA ASP A 405 16.70 -5.14 24.85
C ASP A 405 18.04 -4.51 25.30
N PRO A 406 18.44 -3.31 24.83
CA PRO A 406 19.71 -2.71 25.26
C PRO A 406 19.78 -2.40 26.76
N ALA A 407 18.66 -2.04 27.40
CA ALA A 407 18.63 -1.79 28.85
C ALA A 407 18.74 -3.11 29.63
N ARG A 408 18.10 -4.18 29.16
CA ARG A 408 18.22 -5.52 29.79
C ARG A 408 19.65 -6.03 29.75
N LEU A 409 20.29 -5.97 28.58
CA LEU A 409 21.69 -6.38 28.41
C LEU A 409 22.63 -5.48 29.22
N GLY A 410 22.34 -4.19 29.29
CA GLY A 410 23.06 -3.25 30.15
C GLY A 410 23.01 -3.67 31.62
N ILE A 411 21.82 -3.94 32.16
CA ILE A 411 21.62 -4.38 33.55
C ILE A 411 22.39 -5.66 33.83
N GLU A 412 22.28 -6.68 32.96
CA GLU A 412 23.01 -7.94 33.10
C GLU A 412 24.53 -7.72 33.13
N SER A 413 25.04 -6.83 32.28
CA SER A 413 26.47 -6.47 32.23
C SER A 413 26.90 -5.74 33.51
N ALA A 414 26.12 -4.79 34.00
CA ALA A 414 26.41 -4.06 35.25
C ALA A 414 26.35 -4.95 36.49
N GLN A 415 25.41 -5.89 36.54
CA GLN A 415 25.34 -6.88 37.62
C GLN A 415 26.58 -7.78 37.64
N SER A 416 27.04 -8.20 36.46
CA SER A 416 28.25 -9.01 36.33
C SER A 416 29.50 -8.27 36.82
N GLU A 417 29.63 -6.96 36.50
CA GLU A 417 30.72 -6.12 37.00
C GLU A 417 30.68 -5.95 38.53
N ILE A 418 29.51 -5.68 39.10
CA ILE A 418 29.34 -5.58 40.57
C ILE A 418 29.77 -6.89 41.24
N GLU A 419 29.36 -8.03 40.70
CA GLU A 419 29.72 -9.34 41.25
C GLU A 419 31.22 -9.60 41.15
N MET A 420 31.85 -9.27 40.03
CA MET A 420 33.29 -9.38 39.83
C MET A 420 34.07 -8.54 40.84
N PHE A 421 33.70 -7.26 40.99
CA PHE A 421 34.34 -6.37 41.97
C PHE A 421 34.15 -6.84 43.41
N ARG A 422 32.99 -7.40 43.74
CA ARG A 422 32.75 -8.00 45.06
C ARG A 422 33.69 -9.17 45.32
N LYS A 423 33.84 -10.09 44.36
CA LYS A 423 34.76 -11.25 44.46
C LYS A 423 36.21 -10.80 44.62
N ILE A 424 36.66 -9.81 43.87
CA ILE A 424 38.02 -9.24 43.99
C ILE A 424 38.23 -8.69 45.41
N LYS A 425 37.29 -7.89 45.91
CA LYS A 425 37.37 -7.32 47.27
C LYS A 425 37.35 -8.38 48.36
N GLU A 426 36.62 -9.47 48.17
CA GLU A 426 36.63 -10.61 49.08
C GLU A 426 38.00 -11.32 49.05
N SER A 427 38.57 -11.59 47.86
CA SER A 427 39.89 -12.21 47.75
C SER A 427 41.04 -11.39 48.37
N LEU A 428 41.00 -10.06 48.22
CA LEU A 428 41.99 -9.14 48.81
C LEU A 428 41.88 -9.00 50.33
N LYS A 429 40.83 -9.54 50.95
CA LYS A 429 40.68 -9.58 52.43
C LYS A 429 41.21 -10.86 53.05
N PHE A 430 41.54 -11.87 52.25
CA PHE A 430 42.08 -13.16 52.70
C PHE A 430 43.61 -13.25 52.54
N GLU A 431 44.27 -12.20 52.04
CA GLU A 431 45.71 -11.92 52.20
C GLU A 431 45.89 -10.93 53.36
#